data_AF-R6V5C4-F1
#
_entry.id   AF-R6V5C4-F1
#
_cell.length_a   1.000
_cell.length_b   1.000
_cell.length_c   1.000
_cell.angle_alpha   90.00
_cell.angle_beta   90.00
_cell.angle_gamma   90.00
#
_symmetry.space_group_name_H-M   'P 1'
#
loop_
_entity.id
_entity.type
_entity.pdbx_description
1 polymer ?
#
loop_
_entity_poly.entity_id
_entity_poly.type
_entity_poly.pdbx_seq_one_letter_code
_entity_poly.pdbx_strand_id
1 'polypeptide(L)'
;MSTNEEVILRSSIPVELQERVYACRNTLQFFTIPIGMFFGGFMVDNVCEPFMVRYGHLSYLNMLFGFGKGSGAALMMFILGVSGSLICIIMGRKLKRYQYREDML
;
A
#
# COMPACT_ATOMS: atom_id res chain seq x y z
N MET A 1 10.79 -0.86 10.27
CA MET A 1 10.73 -1.37 11.66
C MET A 1 9.27 -1.57 12.03
N SER A 2 8.77 -2.81 11.96
CA SER A 2 7.45 -3.21 12.45
C SER A 2 7.62 -3.95 13.77
N THR A 3 8.04 -3.22 14.81
CA THR A 3 8.41 -3.78 16.11
C THR A 3 7.30 -4.65 16.72
N ASN A 4 6.03 -4.28 16.51
CA ASN A 4 4.90 -5.08 17.01
C ASN A 4 4.72 -6.42 16.29
N GLU A 5 4.89 -6.45 14.97
CA GLU A 5 4.81 -7.69 14.17
C GLU A 5 5.98 -8.62 14.52
N GLU A 6 7.17 -8.04 14.68
CA GLU A 6 8.38 -8.80 15.02
C GLU A 6 8.29 -9.41 16.43
N VAL A 7 7.74 -8.68 17.41
CA VAL A 7 7.51 -9.19 18.76
C VAL A 7 6.50 -10.33 18.77
N ILE A 8 5.40 -10.21 18.02
CA ILE A 8 4.40 -11.28 17.90
C ILE A 8 4.99 -12.52 17.24
N LEU A 9 5.75 -12.36 16.14
CA LEU A 9 6.41 -13.49 15.47
C LEU A 9 7.41 -14.19 16.38
N ARG A 10 8.26 -13.42 17.09
CA ARG A 10 9.24 -13.94 18.07
C ARG A 10 8.57 -14.69 19.22
N SER A 11 7.43 -14.21 19.70
CA SER A 11 6.69 -14.85 20.79
C SER A 11 5.92 -16.11 20.35
N SER A 12 5.52 -16.19 19.08
CA SER A 12 4.64 -17.26 18.58
C SER A 12 5.38 -18.42 17.92
N ILE A 13 6.63 -18.21 17.49
CA ILE A 13 7.41 -19.19 16.71
C ILE A 13 8.58 -19.72 17.56
N PRO A 14 8.79 -21.04 17.62
CA PRO A 14 9.93 -21.62 18.33
C PRO A 14 11.25 -21.18 17.68
N VAL A 15 12.27 -20.92 18.52
CA VAL A 15 13.55 -20.30 18.14
C VAL A 15 14.24 -21.04 16.98
N GLU A 16 14.14 -22.37 16.94
CA GLU A 16 14.75 -23.22 15.90
C GLU A 16 14.16 -22.99 14.49
N LEU A 17 12.89 -22.59 14.39
CA LEU A 17 12.20 -22.36 13.12
C LEU A 17 12.24 -20.90 12.69
N GLN A 18 12.64 -20.01 13.59
CA GLN A 18 12.55 -18.58 13.41
C GLN A 18 13.29 -18.12 12.15
N GLU A 19 14.54 -18.55 11.95
CA GLU A 19 15.34 -18.16 10.78
C GLU A 19 14.67 -18.50 9.44
N ARG A 20 14.03 -19.68 9.35
CA ARG A 20 13.34 -20.12 8.13
C ARG A 20 12.08 -19.30 7.87
N VAL A 21 11.32 -18.98 8.91
CA VAL A 21 10.10 -18.18 8.79
C VAL A 21 10.45 -16.74 8.37
N TYR A 22 11.47 -16.14 8.98
CA TYR A 22 11.92 -14.79 8.61
C TYR A 22 12.52 -14.75 7.20
N ALA A 23 13.26 -15.78 6.78
CA ALA A 23 13.77 -15.88 5.40
C ALA A 23 12.62 -15.90 4.38
N CYS A 24 11.59 -16.72 4.62
CA CYS A 24 10.41 -16.78 3.75
C CYS A 24 9.67 -15.43 3.67
N ARG A 25 9.46 -14.77 4.82
CA ARG A 25 8.85 -13.42 4.87
C ARG A 25 9.65 -12.42 4.04
N ASN A 26 10.97 -12.43 4.18
CA ASN A 26 11.84 -11.50 3.49
C ASN A 26 11.78 -11.71 1.97
N THR A 27 11.79 -12.96 1.51
CA THR A 27 11.60 -13.29 0.09
C THR A 27 10.27 -12.77 -0.43
N LEU A 28 9.17 -12.99 0.28
CA LEU A 28 7.84 -12.50 -0.14
C LEU A 28 7.79 -10.97 -0.18
N GLN A 29 8.40 -10.29 0.80
CA GLN A 29 8.45 -8.83 0.81
C GLN A 29 9.22 -8.28 -0.40
N PHE A 30 10.43 -8.78 -0.65
CA PHE A 30 11.25 -8.32 -1.77
C PHE A 30 10.66 -8.69 -3.13
N PHE A 31 9.94 -9.79 -3.22
CA PHE A 31 9.24 -10.21 -4.44
C PHE A 31 8.02 -9.32 -4.76
N THR A 32 7.37 -8.78 -3.73
CA THR A 32 6.19 -7.93 -3.92
C THR A 32 6.55 -6.55 -4.48
N ILE A 33 7.76 -6.03 -4.21
CA ILE A 33 8.23 -4.72 -4.69
C ILE A 33 8.24 -4.64 -6.24
N PRO A 34 8.93 -5.52 -6.98
CA PRO A 34 8.97 -5.44 -8.44
C PRO A 34 7.59 -5.65 -9.07
N ILE A 35 6.75 -6.53 -8.49
CA ILE A 35 5.37 -6.73 -8.94
C ILE A 35 4.57 -5.44 -8.80
N GLY A 36 4.63 -4.79 -7.63
CA GLY A 36 3.94 -3.53 -7.38
C GLY A 36 4.42 -2.42 -8.31
N MET A 37 5.73 -2.33 -8.56
CA MET A 37 6.29 -1.34 -9.47
C MET A 37 5.85 -1.59 -10.92
N PHE A 38 5.80 -2.86 -11.36
CA PHE A 38 5.32 -3.25 -12.68
C PHE A 38 3.84 -2.91 -12.88
N PHE A 39 2.97 -3.31 -11.95
CA PHE A 39 1.55 -2.99 -12.02
C PHE A 39 1.28 -1.49 -11.90
N GLY A 40 2.06 -0.79 -11.06
CA GLY A 40 1.99 0.66 -10.91
C GLY A 40 2.27 1.37 -12.23
N GLY A 41 3.38 1.05 -12.90
CA GLY A 41 3.71 1.60 -14.22
C GLY A 41 2.65 1.24 -15.27
N PHE A 42 2.23 -0.03 -15.32
CA PHE A 42 1.20 -0.47 -16.25
C PHE A 42 -0.12 0.29 -16.09
N MET A 43 -0.58 0.52 -14.86
CA MET A 43 -1.80 1.30 -14.58
C MET A 43 -1.64 2.78 -14.93
N VAL A 44 -0.47 3.38 -14.67
CA VAL A 44 -0.18 4.76 -15.09
C VAL A 44 -0.35 4.90 -16.60
N ASP A 45 0.32 4.03 -17.36
CA ASP A 45 0.42 4.16 -18.82
C ASP A 45 -0.87 3.73 -19.54
N ASN A 46 -1.54 2.66 -19.08
CA ASN A 46 -2.69 2.08 -19.79
C ASN A 46 -4.05 2.50 -19.26
N VAL A 47 -4.14 3.07 -18.05
CA VAL A 47 -5.43 3.47 -17.45
C VAL A 47 -5.45 4.96 -17.20
N CYS A 48 -4.48 5.49 -16.46
CA CYS A 48 -4.53 6.87 -16.00
C CYS A 48 -4.16 7.89 -17.09
N GLU A 49 -3.17 7.59 -17.93
CA GLU A 49 -2.83 8.44 -19.06
C GLU A 49 -3.95 8.51 -20.14
N PRO A 50 -4.57 7.41 -20.60
CA PRO A 50 -5.70 7.50 -21.53
C PRO A 50 -6.94 8.13 -20.89
N PHE A 51 -7.14 7.99 -19.58
CA PHE A 51 -8.19 8.69 -18.85
C PHE A 51 -7.94 10.22 -18.85
N MET A 52 -6.71 10.67 -18.56
CA MET A 52 -6.33 12.08 -18.67
C MET A 52 -6.47 12.62 -20.09
N VAL A 53 -6.13 11.84 -21.13
CA VAL A 53 -6.29 12.27 -22.53
C VAL A 53 -7.78 12.45 -22.88
N ARG A 54 -8.66 11.58 -22.40
CA ARG A 54 -10.11 11.65 -22.68
C ARG A 54 -10.84 12.74 -21.89
N TYR A 55 -10.42 13.00 -20.66
CA TYR A 55 -11.08 13.93 -19.74
C TYR A 55 -10.29 15.22 -19.45
N GLY A 56 -9.11 15.39 -20.05
CA GLY A 56 -8.23 16.55 -19.88
C GLY A 56 -8.75 17.86 -20.46
N HIS A 57 -9.98 17.89 -20.99
CA HIS A 57 -10.71 19.13 -21.27
C HIS A 57 -11.25 19.79 -19.98
N LEU A 58 -11.42 19.03 -18.89
CA LEU A 58 -11.95 19.55 -17.63
C LEU A 58 -10.91 20.43 -16.93
N SER A 59 -11.18 21.75 -16.86
CA SER A 59 -10.28 22.73 -16.20
C SER A 59 -9.88 22.35 -14.78
N TYR A 60 -10.78 21.77 -14.00
CA TYR A 60 -10.49 21.34 -12.62
C TYR A 60 -9.46 20.20 -12.54
N LEU A 61 -9.53 19.24 -13.48
CA LEU A 61 -8.58 18.12 -13.53
C LEU A 61 -7.20 18.58 -14.01
N ASN A 62 -7.15 19.44 -15.05
CA ASN A 62 -5.89 20.02 -15.51
C ASN A 62 -5.21 20.90 -14.46
N MET A 63 -5.99 21.62 -13.64
CA MET A 63 -5.44 22.43 -12.56
C MET A 63 -4.84 21.56 -11.45
N LEU A 64 -5.43 20.40 -11.16
CA LEU A 64 -5.01 19.52 -10.08
C LEU A 64 -3.88 18.55 -10.47
N PHE A 65 -3.90 18.03 -11.70
CA PHE A 65 -2.98 16.98 -12.18
C PHE A 65 -2.06 17.44 -13.33
N GLY A 66 -2.21 18.66 -13.83
CA GLY A 66 -1.49 19.17 -14.99
C GLY A 66 -1.99 18.61 -16.33
N PHE A 67 -1.48 19.15 -17.44
CA PHE A 67 -1.79 18.69 -18.79
C PHE A 67 -0.53 18.14 -19.48
N GLY A 68 -0.66 16.99 -20.16
CA GLY A 68 0.41 16.37 -20.94
C GLY A 68 1.01 15.10 -20.32
N LYS A 69 2.18 14.68 -20.85
CA LYS A 69 2.90 13.48 -20.42
C LYS A 69 3.28 13.57 -18.93
N GLY A 70 2.97 12.52 -18.18
CA GLY A 70 3.20 12.45 -16.73
C GLY A 70 1.98 12.80 -15.86
N SER A 71 0.91 13.35 -16.44
CA SER A 71 -0.33 13.60 -15.70
C SER A 71 -1.02 12.31 -15.20
N GLY A 72 -0.87 11.21 -15.96
CA GLY A 72 -1.32 9.88 -15.52
C GLY A 72 -0.65 9.41 -14.22
N ALA A 73 0.62 9.76 -14.01
CA ALA A 73 1.36 9.41 -12.79
C ALA A 73 0.86 10.22 -11.58
N ALA A 74 0.55 11.51 -11.78
CA ALA A 74 -0.03 12.36 -10.74
C ALA A 74 -1.40 11.84 -10.28
N LEU A 75 -2.24 11.40 -11.23
CA LEU A 75 -3.53 10.79 -10.92
C LEU A 75 -3.37 9.48 -10.12
N MET A 76 -2.44 8.61 -10.49
CA MET A 76 -2.17 7.38 -9.75
C MET A 76 -1.68 7.64 -8.33
N MET A 77 -0.75 8.59 -8.14
CA MET A 77 -0.27 8.97 -6.81
C MET A 77 -1.40 9.51 -5.93
N PHE A 78 -2.32 10.28 -6.51
CA PHE A 78 -3.50 10.76 -5.79
C PHE A 78 -4.45 9.63 -5.39
N ILE A 79 -4.74 8.69 -6.30
CA ILE A 79 -5.58 7.53 -6.01
C ILE A 79 -4.96 6.67 -4.90
N LEU A 80 -3.65 6.43 -4.95
CA LEU A 80 -2.91 5.71 -3.91
C LEU A 80 -2.96 6.44 -2.56
N GLY A 81 -2.80 7.77 -2.56
CA GLY A 81 -2.86 8.58 -1.34
C GLY A 81 -4.25 8.59 -0.69
N VAL A 82 -5.31 8.74 -1.48
CA VAL A 82 -6.70 8.74 -0.99
C VAL A 82 -7.09 7.35 -0.48
N SER A 83 -6.81 6.30 -1.26
CA SER A 83 -7.11 4.92 -0.86
C SER A 83 -6.34 4.51 0.39
N GLY A 84 -5.03 4.81 0.47
CA GLY A 84 -4.22 4.54 1.65
C GLY A 84 -4.74 5.26 2.89
N SER A 85 -5.08 6.54 2.77
CA SER A 85 -5.68 7.32 3.87
C SER A 85 -7.01 6.75 4.33
N LEU A 86 -7.87 6.33 3.39
CA LEU A 86 -9.16 5.73 3.69
C LEU A 86 -9.00 4.41 4.44
N ILE A 87 -8.07 3.55 3.99
CA ILE A 87 -7.75 2.28 4.65
C ILE A 87 -7.27 2.54 6.09
N CYS A 88 -6.36 3.50 6.30
CA CYS A 88 -5.88 3.86 7.63
C CYS A 88 -7.03 4.32 8.55
N ILE A 89 -7.94 5.15 8.05
CA ILE A 89 -9.09 5.62 8.83
C ILE A 89 -10.04 4.46 9.16
N ILE A 90 -10.34 3.58 8.20
CA ILE A 90 -11.24 2.44 8.40
C ILE A 90 -10.63 1.46 9.40
N MET A 91 -9.36 1.09 9.23
CA MET A 91 -8.66 0.17 10.12
C MET A 91 -8.49 0.76 11.51
N GLY A 92 -8.13 2.03 11.63
CA GLY A 92 -8.05 2.71 12.92
C GLY A 92 -9.41 2.76 13.65
N ARG A 93 -10.51 3.00 12.93
CA ARG A 93 -11.86 2.94 13.50
C ARG A 93 -12.25 1.52 13.92
N LYS A 94 -11.88 0.50 13.16
CA LYS A 94 -12.12 -0.90 13.53
C LYS A 94 -11.30 -1.31 14.74
N LEU A 95 -10.02 -0.97 14.80
CA LEU A 95 -9.12 -1.31 15.91
C LEU A 95 -9.54 -0.65 17.23
N LYS A 96 -10.12 0.56 17.20
CA LYS A 96 -10.68 1.20 18.41
C LYS A 96 -11.75 0.36 19.11
N ARG A 97 -12.37 -0.61 18.43
CA ARG A 97 -13.34 -1.53 19.04
C ARG A 97 -12.73 -2.77 19.69
N TYR A 98 -11.43 -2.99 19.52
CA TYR A 98 -10.72 -4.11 20.14
C TYR A 98 -9.84 -3.56 21.26
N GLN A 99 -10.26 -3.77 22.52
CA GLN A 99 -9.36 -3.63 23.67
C GLN A 99 -8.52 -4.90 23.78
N TYR A 100 -7.20 -4.72 23.84
CA TYR A 100 -6.27 -5.80 24.14
C TYR A 100 -6.56 -6.28 25.57
N ARG A 101 -7.02 -7.52 25.70
CA ARG A 101 -7.20 -8.18 27.00
C ARG A 101 -6.04 -9.15 27.15
N GLU A 102 -5.08 -8.79 27.99
CA GLU A 102 -4.02 -9.70 28.38
C GLU A 102 -4.64 -10.76 29.29
N ASP A 103 -5.11 -11.84 28.68
CA ASP A 103 -5.47 -13.04 29.40
C ASP A 103 -4.14 -13.71 29.80
N MET A 104 -3.53 -13.22 30.89
CA MET A 104 -2.41 -13.91 31.55
C MET A 104 -2.89 -15.29 32.00
N LEU A 105 -2.37 -16.33 31.35
CA LEU A 105 -2.36 -17.71 31.80
C LEU A 105 -0.92 -18.11 32.10
#